data_AF-D6YTC0-F1
#
_entry.id   AF-D6YTC0-F1
#
_cell.length_a   1.000
_cell.length_b   1.000
_cell.length_c   1.000
_cell.angle_alpha   90.00
_cell.angle_beta   90.00
_cell.angle_gamma   90.00
#
_symmetry.space_group_name_H-M   'P 1'
#
loop_
_entity.id
_entity.type
_entity.pdbx_description
1 polymer ?
#
loop_
_entity_poly.entity_id
_entity_poly.type
_entity_poly.pdbx_seq_one_letter_code
_entity_poly.pdbx_strand_id
1 'polypeptide(L)'
;MTIKFLTVTQVIEIHDTFLQAYGGLPGIRDKGLLDSAVEMPKAMAFGEDLHKTLYDKASAYLYHIVKNHPFNPSHCAGGKGRAHNRTPQPTSR
;
A
#
# COMPACT_ATOMS: atom_id res chain seq x y z
N MET A 1 12.88 -22.53 1.58
CA MET A 1 12.49 -21.18 1.11
C MET A 1 11.91 -20.43 2.30
N THR A 2 12.46 -19.28 2.67
CA THR A 2 11.98 -18.49 3.82
C THR A 2 10.91 -17.51 3.36
N ILE A 3 9.72 -17.58 3.95
CA ILE A 3 8.62 -16.67 3.64
C ILE A 3 8.92 -15.31 4.28
N LYS A 4 8.97 -14.26 3.47
CA LYS A 4 9.10 -12.87 3.94
C LYS A 4 7.73 -12.20 3.89
N PHE A 5 7.29 -11.68 5.03
CA PHE A 5 6.04 -10.94 5.14
C PHE A 5 6.28 -9.46 4.84
N LEU A 6 5.30 -8.83 4.19
CA LEU A 6 5.32 -7.40 3.92
C LEU A 6 5.05 -6.62 5.21
N THR A 7 5.73 -5.50 5.38
CA THR A 7 5.42 -4.53 6.44
C THR A 7 4.39 -3.52 5.94
N VAL A 8 3.70 -2.87 6.88
CA VAL A 8 2.70 -1.83 6.57
C VAL A 8 3.32 -0.70 5.76
N THR A 9 4.54 -0.29 6.09
CA THR A 9 5.31 0.71 5.33
C THR A 9 5.52 0.28 3.88
N GLN A 10 5.91 -0.97 3.63
CA GLN A 10 6.10 -1.46 2.26
C GLN A 10 4.79 -1.47 1.46
N VAL A 11 3.66 -1.80 2.10
CA VAL A 11 2.35 -1.76 1.44
C VAL A 11 1.98 -0.32 1.05
N ILE A 12 2.31 0.66 1.90
CA ILE A 12 2.09 2.09 1.61
C ILE A 12 3.00 2.55 0.46
N GLU A 13 4.30 2.20 0.47
CA GLU A 13 5.24 2.57 -0.59
C GLU A 13 4.83 2.01 -1.96
N ILE A 14 4.33 0.76 -1.98
CA ILE A 14 3.76 0.15 -3.18
C ILE A 14 2.54 0.96 -3.63
N HIS A 15 1.61 1.26 -2.72
CA HIS A 15 0.42 2.05 -3.04
C HIS A 15 0.77 3.45 -3.59
N ASP A 16 1.71 4.15 -2.96
CA ASP A 16 2.19 5.46 -3.42
C ASP A 16 2.83 5.36 -4.81
N THR A 17 3.59 4.31 -5.09
CA THR A 17 4.16 4.07 -6.43
C THR A 17 3.06 3.91 -7.48
N PHE A 18 1.98 3.19 -7.15
CA PHE A 18 0.80 3.09 -8.02
C PHE A 18 0.10 4.44 -8.22
N LEU A 19 -0.08 5.23 -7.15
CA LEU A 19 -0.65 6.57 -7.26
C LEU A 19 0.20 7.50 -8.11
N GLN A 20 1.53 7.35 -8.07
CA GLN A 20 2.44 8.13 -8.92
C GLN A 20 2.30 7.77 -10.41
N ALA A 21 2.07 6.50 -10.73
CA ALA A 21 1.96 6.02 -12.10
C ALA A 21 0.57 6.28 -12.72
N TYR A 22 -0.50 6.06 -11.94
CA TYR A 22 -1.89 6.09 -12.43
C TYR A 22 -2.67 7.34 -12.00
N GLY A 23 -2.14 8.10 -11.03
CA GLY A 23 -2.84 9.21 -10.39
C GLY A 23 -3.83 8.74 -9.32
N GLY A 24 -4.13 9.64 -8.38
CA GLY A 24 -5.16 9.47 -7.36
C GLY A 24 -4.89 10.30 -6.11
N LEU A 25 -5.72 10.11 -5.08
CA LEU A 25 -5.55 10.77 -3.79
C LEU A 25 -4.52 10.01 -2.95
N PRO A 26 -3.36 10.61 -2.63
CA PRO A 26 -2.48 10.06 -1.61
C PRO A 26 -3.16 10.14 -0.24
N GLY A 27 -2.92 9.11 0.57
CA GLY A 27 -3.39 9.09 1.95
C GLY A 27 -4.02 7.76 2.36
N ILE A 28 -3.82 7.44 3.63
CA ILE A 28 -4.43 6.29 4.30
C ILE A 28 -5.73 6.80 4.91
N ARG A 29 -6.84 6.13 4.59
CA ARG A 29 -8.15 6.44 5.15
C ARG A 29 -8.23 6.05 6.62
N ASP A 30 -7.75 4.84 6.92
CA ASP A 30 -7.72 4.31 8.28
C ASP A 30 -6.49 3.42 8.45
N LYS A 31 -5.58 3.86 9.33
CA LYS A 31 -4.33 3.16 9.58
C LYS A 31 -4.53 1.89 10.40
N GLY A 32 -5.52 1.85 11.29
CA GLY A 32 -5.84 0.65 12.09
C GLY A 32 -6.38 -0.49 11.21
N LEU A 33 -7.17 -0.16 10.20
CA LEU A 33 -7.63 -1.13 9.20
C LEU A 33 -6.50 -1.66 8.31
N LEU A 34 -5.49 -0.84 8.02
CA LEU A 34 -4.31 -1.24 7.26
C LEU A 34 -3.40 -2.15 8.10
N ASP A 35 -3.12 -1.76 9.35
CA ASP A 35 -2.33 -2.54 10.30
C ASP A 35 -2.98 -3.93 10.48
N SER A 36 -4.30 -3.97 10.70
CA SER A 36 -5.06 -5.23 10.79
C SER A 36 -4.93 -6.07 9.52
N ALA A 37 -5.08 -5.49 8.33
CA ALA A 37 -5.00 -6.22 7.06
C ALA A 37 -3.63 -6.87 6.80
N VAL A 38 -2.54 -6.23 7.27
CA VAL A 38 -1.17 -6.76 7.14
C VAL A 38 -0.86 -7.85 8.16
N GLU A 39 -1.55 -7.85 9.31
CA GLU A 39 -1.44 -8.89 10.32
C GLU A 39 -2.28 -10.14 10.00
N MET A 40 -3.39 -10.01 9.28
CA MET A 40 -4.25 -11.14 8.88
C MET A 40 -3.53 -12.33 8.21
N PRO A 41 -2.62 -12.16 7.23
CA PRO A 41 -1.90 -13.29 6.63
C PRO A 41 -0.89 -13.96 7.57
N LYS A 42 -0.57 -13.32 8.71
CA LYS A 42 0.17 -13.92 9.82
C LYS A 42 -0.76 -14.51 10.88
N ALA A 43 -2.06 -14.19 10.82
CA ALA A 43 -3.03 -14.67 11.78
C ALA A 43 -3.23 -16.18 11.60
N MET A 44 -3.12 -16.88 12.72
CA MET A 44 -3.43 -18.30 12.82
C MET A 44 -4.88 -18.41 13.29
N ALA A 45 -5.73 -19.12 12.56
CA ALA A 45 -7.04 -19.48 13.10
C ALA A 45 -6.98 -20.91 13.63
N PHE A 46 -7.55 -21.10 14.82
CA PHE A 46 -7.66 -22.40 15.47
C PHE A 46 -6.32 -23.13 15.68
N GLY A 47 -5.20 -22.40 15.77
CA GLY A 47 -3.88 -22.98 16.03
C GLY A 47 -3.25 -23.70 14.83
N GLU A 48 -3.85 -23.62 13.65
CA GLU A 48 -3.29 -24.16 12.40
C GLU A 48 -2.92 -23.00 11.45
N ASP A 49 -1.83 -23.15 10.68
CA ASP A 49 -1.50 -22.23 9.59
C ASP A 49 -2.65 -22.31 8.57
N LEU A 50 -3.55 -21.31 8.59
CA LEU A 50 -4.64 -21.15 7.62
C LEU A 50 -4.15 -21.10 6.18
N HIS A 51 -2.90 -20.70 5.99
CA HIS A 51 -2.30 -20.45 4.70
C HIS A 51 -1.10 -21.36 4.52
N LYS A 52 -1.37 -22.62 4.15
CA LYS A 52 -0.36 -23.66 3.97
C LYS A 52 0.56 -23.37 2.77
N THR A 53 0.07 -22.61 1.79
CA THR A 53 0.82 -22.23 0.60
C THR A 53 1.12 -20.74 0.52
N LEU A 54 2.13 -20.36 -0.25
CA LEU A 54 2.45 -18.96 -0.54
C LEU A 54 1.27 -18.22 -1.19
N TYR A 55 0.50 -18.94 -2.02
CA TYR A 55 -0.67 -18.41 -2.70
C TYR A 55 -1.79 -18.07 -1.72
N ASP A 56 -2.02 -18.91 -0.71
CA ASP A 56 -3.02 -18.62 0.33
C ASP A 56 -2.67 -17.34 1.11
N LYS A 57 -1.39 -17.16 1.45
CA LYS A 57 -0.90 -15.94 2.13
C LYS A 57 -1.10 -14.71 1.24
N ALA A 58 -0.83 -14.82 -0.06
CA ALA A 58 -1.03 -13.74 -1.02
C ALA A 58 -2.52 -13.39 -1.22
N SER A 59 -3.38 -14.41 -1.32
CA SER A 59 -4.83 -14.23 -1.41
C SER A 59 -5.42 -13.57 -0.17
N ALA A 60 -4.91 -13.91 1.03
CA ALA A 60 -5.31 -13.25 2.27
C ALA A 60 -4.93 -11.76 2.27
N TYR A 61 -3.70 -11.41 1.87
CA TYR A 61 -3.30 -10.02 1.69
C TYR A 61 -4.26 -9.27 0.77
N LEU A 62 -4.53 -9.82 -0.42
CA LEU A 62 -5.41 -9.19 -1.40
C LEU A 62 -6.85 -9.03 -0.85
N TYR A 63 -7.41 -10.09 -0.26
CA TYR A 63 -8.75 -10.09 0.28
C TYR A 63 -8.92 -9.03 1.38
N HIS A 64 -8.00 -8.95 2.33
CA HIS A 64 -8.10 -8.02 3.44
C HIS A 64 -7.83 -6.57 3.04
N ILE A 65 -6.89 -6.33 2.12
CA ILE A 65 -6.64 -4.97 1.59
C ILE A 65 -7.87 -4.47 0.81
N VAL A 66 -8.47 -5.31 -0.03
CA VAL A 66 -9.69 -4.95 -0.77
C VAL A 66 -10.87 -4.75 0.17
N LYS A 67 -11.11 -5.70 1.09
CA LYS A 67 -12.27 -5.66 2.00
C LYS A 67 -12.25 -4.47 2.95
N ASN A 68 -11.08 -4.14 3.51
CA ASN A 68 -10.97 -3.08 4.52
C ASN A 68 -10.96 -1.68 3.90
N HIS A 69 -10.72 -1.56 2.59
CA HIS A 69 -10.56 -0.26 1.90
C HIS A 69 -9.73 0.76 2.71
N PRO A 70 -8.49 0.41 3.12
CA PRO A 70 -7.69 1.27 3.99
C PRO A 70 -7.16 2.53 3.28
N PHE A 71 -7.24 2.58 1.95
CA PHE A 71 -6.77 3.69 1.12
C PHE A 71 -7.92 4.52 0.57
N ASN A 72 -7.64 5.80 0.30
CA ASN A 72 -8.58 6.65 -0.42
C ASN A 72 -8.80 6.16 -1.86
N PRO A 73 -9.99 6.38 -2.44
CA PRO A 73 -10.25 6.01 -3.82
C PRO A 73 -9.29 6.75 -4.75
N SER A 74 -8.63 6.00 -5.64
CA SER A 74 -7.73 6.56 -6.66
C SER A 74 -8.48 7.43 -7.68
N HIS A 75 -9.78 7.18 -7.89
CA HIS A 75 -10.63 8.07 -8.67
C HIS A 75 -11.00 9.31 -7.83
N CYS A 76 -10.16 10.33 -7.87
CA CYS A 76 -10.54 11.70 -7.54
C CYS A 76 -9.85 12.62 -8.54
N ALA A 77 -10.65 13.38 -9.30
CA ALA A 77 -10.26 14.09 -10.51
C ALA A 77 -9.40 15.37 -10.28
N GLY A 78 -8.47 15.40 -9.32
CA GLY A 78 -7.89 16.67 -8.87
C GLY A 78 -6.48 16.67 -8.27
N GLY A 79 -5.60 15.72 -8.60
CA GLY A 79 -4.31 15.55 -7.91
C GLY A 79 -3.04 15.69 -8.76
N LYS A 80 -2.93 16.60 -9.71
CA LYS A 80 -1.63 16.90 -10.37
C LYS A 80 -0.80 17.82 -9.47
N GLY A 81 -0.17 17.25 -8.44
CA GLY A 81 0.78 17.95 -7.57
C GLY A 81 2.20 17.42 -7.73
N ARG A 82 2.93 17.84 -8.77
CA ARG A 82 4.40 17.81 -8.76
C ARG A 82 4.97 19.14 -9.26
N ALA A 83 5.08 20.09 -8.34
CA ALA A 83 6.08 21.14 -8.44
C ALA A 83 7.44 20.51 -8.10
N HIS A 84 8.19 20.08 -9.10
CA HIS A 84 9.63 19.88 -8.96
C HIS A 84 10.32 21.02 -9.71
N ASN A 85 10.45 22.16 -9.05
CA ASN A 85 11.32 23.24 -9.48
C ASN A 85 12.63 23.13 -8.69
N ARG A 86 13.67 22.51 -9.27
CA ARG A 86 15.05 22.60 -8.78
C ARG A 86 16.03 22.57 -9.95
N THR A 87 16.15 23.72 -10.60
CA THR A 87 17.43 24.21 -11.16
C THR A 87 17.37 25.73 -11.17
N PRO A 88 18.09 26.44 -10.27
CA PRO A 88 18.36 27.85 -10.49
C PRO A 88 19.38 27.94 -11.65
N GLN A 89 18.95 28.51 -12.77
CA GLN A 89 19.85 28.99 -13.82
C GLN A 89 20.76 30.07 -13.22
N PRO A 90 22.09 30.02 -13.41
CA PRO A 90 22.97 31.09 -12.96
C PRO A 90 22.76 32.31 -13.86
N THR A 91 22.17 33.38 -13.32
CA THR A 91 22.11 34.67 -13.99
C THR A 91 23.50 35.30 -13.94
N SER A 92 24.28 35.12 -15.00
CA SER A 92 25.43 35.98 -15.29
C SER A 92 25.00 37.11 -16.22
N ARG A 93 24.81 38.31 -15.68
CA ARG A 93 25.04 39.56 -16.42
C ARG A 93 25.23 40.74 -15.48
#